data_AF-A0A5M9GZI0-F1
#
_entry.id   AF-A0A5M9GZI0-F1
#
_cell.length_a   1.000
_cell.length_b   1.000
_cell.length_c   1.000
_cell.angle_alpha   90.00
_cell.angle_beta   90.00
_cell.angle_gamma   90.00
#
_symmetry.space_group_name_H-M   'P 1'
#
loop_
_entity.id
_entity.type
_entity.pdbx_description
1 polymer ?
#
loop_
_entity_poly.entity_id
_entity_poly.type
_entity_poly.pdbx_seq_one_letter_code
_entity_poly.pdbx_strand_id
1 'polypeptide(L)'
;MQCDLQMMLALFDEDDQFPWATCIDDLEIFLLGLRKQKLTEKDFYRFLHQRADLHGRLIVNDEGQVTGQFLKHKRILHQKDIYRFSPEDDYIYDKLYSTGLGFANERRMERKTNPRFLKVV
;
A
#
# COMPACT_ATOMS: atom_id res chain seq x y z
N MET A 1 10.34 -7.87 2.34
CA MET A 1 9.69 -9.05 1.72
C MET A 1 9.78 -8.80 0.22
N GLN A 2 10.05 -9.80 -0.64
CA GLN A 2 10.13 -9.51 -2.08
C GLN A 2 8.72 -9.34 -2.66
N CYS A 3 8.45 -8.20 -3.32
CA CYS A 3 7.10 -7.82 -3.75
C CYS A 3 6.85 -7.97 -5.26
N ASP A 4 7.89 -8.27 -6.04
CA ASP A 4 7.76 -8.63 -7.46
C ASP A 4 7.64 -10.16 -7.60
N LEU A 5 6.43 -10.61 -7.96
CA LEU A 5 6.14 -12.04 -8.12
C LEU A 5 6.73 -12.64 -9.38
N GLN A 6 7.11 -11.85 -10.39
CA GLN A 6 7.79 -12.39 -11.57
C GLN A 6 9.11 -13.07 -11.21
N MET A 7 9.76 -12.59 -10.15
CA MET A 7 11.01 -13.18 -9.66
C MET A 7 10.79 -14.44 -8.80
N MET A 8 9.54 -14.80 -8.50
CA MET A 8 9.20 -15.88 -7.56
C MET A 8 8.30 -16.96 -8.17
N LEU A 9 7.48 -16.61 -9.16
CA LEU A 9 6.50 -17.48 -9.79
C LEU A 9 6.77 -17.55 -11.29
N ALA A 10 6.82 -18.77 -11.82
CA ALA A 10 6.68 -19.00 -13.25
C ALA A 10 5.19 -19.12 -13.56
N LEU A 11 4.70 -18.28 -14.46
CA LEU A 11 3.35 -18.39 -14.99
C LEU A 11 3.30 -19.46 -16.08
N PHE A 12 2.10 -20.00 -16.35
CA PHE A 12 1.90 -20.86 -17.51
C PHE A 12 2.00 -20.03 -18.81
N ASP A 13 2.29 -20.67 -19.94
CA ASP A 13 2.59 -20.00 -21.22
C ASP A 13 1.43 -19.12 -21.78
N GLU A 14 0.24 -19.18 -21.18
CA GLU A 14 -0.95 -18.40 -21.54
C GLU A 14 -1.42 -17.44 -20.42
N ASP A 15 -0.70 -17.36 -19.31
CA ASP A 15 -1.04 -16.50 -18.18
C ASP A 15 -0.01 -15.36 -18.06
N ASP A 16 -0.46 -14.14 -18.27
CA ASP A 16 0.32 -12.91 -18.12
C ASP A 16 -0.11 -12.09 -16.89
N GLN A 17 -1.04 -12.61 -16.08
CA GLN A 17 -1.62 -11.92 -14.94
C GLN A 17 -1.09 -12.48 -13.63
N PHE A 18 -0.14 -11.75 -13.05
CA PHE A 18 0.27 -12.06 -11.71
C PHE A 18 -0.80 -11.62 -10.69
N PRO A 19 -1.15 -12.49 -9.72
CA PRO A 19 -2.04 -12.08 -8.65
C PRO A 19 -1.38 -11.00 -7.79
N TRP A 20 -2.18 -10.16 -7.15
CA TRP A 20 -1.66 -9.33 -6.06
C TRP A 20 -1.53 -10.19 -4.80
N ALA A 21 -0.30 -10.47 -4.38
CA ALA A 21 -0.01 -11.15 -3.14
C ALA A 21 0.39 -10.13 -2.07
N THR A 22 -0.35 -10.11 -0.96
CA THR A 22 -0.08 -9.23 0.18
C THR A 22 -0.40 -9.97 1.48
N CYS A 23 0.20 -9.55 2.59
CA CYS A 23 -0.17 -10.10 3.89
C CYS A 23 -1.51 -9.52 4.37
N ILE A 24 -2.19 -10.26 5.25
CA ILE A 24 -3.52 -9.86 5.72
C ILE A 24 -3.50 -8.55 6.51
N ASP A 25 -2.42 -8.30 7.27
CA ASP A 25 -2.25 -7.07 8.04
C ASP A 25 -2.11 -5.84 7.11
N ASP A 26 -1.31 -5.97 6.03
CA ASP A 26 -1.13 -4.89 5.04
C ASP A 26 -2.42 -4.63 4.25
N LEU A 27 -3.15 -5.68 3.89
CA LEU A 27 -4.46 -5.57 3.25
C LEU A 27 -5.45 -4.81 4.14
N GLU A 28 -5.52 -5.17 5.42
CA GLU A 28 -6.36 -4.49 6.39
C GLU A 28 -6.00 -3.00 6.42
N ILE A 29 -4.73 -2.66 6.69
CA ILE A 29 -4.24 -1.28 6.79
C ILE A 29 -4.56 -0.48 5.51
N PHE A 30 -4.40 -1.08 4.33
CA PHE A 30 -4.71 -0.43 3.06
C PHE A 30 -6.21 -0.13 2.93
N LEU A 31 -7.09 -1.10 3.19
CA LEU A 31 -8.54 -0.90 3.17
C LEU A 31 -8.99 0.17 4.17
N LEU A 32 -8.35 0.21 5.33
CA LEU A 32 -8.57 1.24 6.34
C LEU A 32 -8.15 2.64 5.84
N GLY A 33 -6.99 2.72 5.19
CA GLY A 33 -6.51 3.93 4.52
C GLY A 33 -7.50 4.44 3.48
N LEU A 34 -8.02 3.55 2.63
CA LEU A 34 -9.03 3.89 1.63
C LEU A 34 -10.29 4.48 2.28
N ARG A 35 -10.84 3.79 3.30
CA ARG A 35 -12.04 4.25 4.00
C ARG A 35 -11.84 5.61 4.66
N LYS A 36 -10.70 5.83 5.34
CA LYS A 36 -10.37 7.09 6.00
C LYS A 36 -10.25 8.26 5.00
N GLN A 37 -9.78 7.97 3.78
CA GLN A 37 -9.73 8.94 2.69
C GLN A 37 -11.04 9.07 1.90
N LYS A 38 -12.12 8.38 2.32
CA LYS A 38 -13.41 8.33 1.63
C LYS A 38 -13.29 7.83 0.19
N LEU A 39 -12.33 6.93 -0.06
CA LEU A 39 -12.18 6.23 -1.33
C LEU A 39 -13.17 5.06 -1.37
N THR A 40 -13.60 4.73 -2.58
CA THR A 40 -14.63 3.72 -2.84
C THR A 40 -14.01 2.39 -3.26
N GLU A 41 -14.83 1.34 -3.29
CA GLU A 41 -14.48 0.05 -3.89
C GLU A 41 -13.99 0.18 -5.34
N LYS A 42 -14.51 1.13 -6.13
CA LYS A 42 -13.99 1.41 -7.48
C LYS A 42 -12.53 1.87 -7.48
N ASP A 43 -12.11 2.62 -6.46
CA ASP A 43 -10.72 3.03 -6.31
C ASP A 43 -9.83 1.84 -5.93
N PHE A 44 -10.35 0.90 -5.13
CA PHE A 44 -9.65 -0.35 -4.83
C PHE A 44 -9.43 -1.19 -6.10
N TYR A 45 -10.46 -1.40 -6.92
CA TYR A 45 -10.30 -2.09 -8.20
C TYR A 45 -9.33 -1.36 -9.14
N ARG A 46 -9.35 -0.01 -9.16
CA ARG A 46 -8.37 0.77 -9.91
C ARG A 46 -6.94 0.52 -9.42
N PHE A 47 -6.74 0.43 -8.10
CA PHE A 47 -5.44 0.06 -7.54
C PHE A 47 -4.99 -1.31 -8.03
N LEU A 48 -5.86 -2.33 -7.97
CA LEU A 48 -5.52 -3.70 -8.41
C LEU A 48 -5.09 -3.74 -9.88
N HIS A 49 -5.85 -3.06 -10.75
CA HIS A 49 -5.49 -2.97 -12.17
C HIS A 49 -4.14 -2.26 -12.37
N GLN A 50 -3.94 -1.11 -11.72
CA GLN A 50 -2.67 -0.39 -11.83
C GLN A 50 -1.51 -1.20 -11.26
N ARG A 51 -1.73 -1.99 -10.21
CA ARG A 51 -0.71 -2.82 -9.57
C ARG A 51 -0.31 -4.01 -10.44
N ALA A 52 -1.26 -4.62 -11.16
CA ALA A 52 -0.98 -5.70 -12.11
C ALA A 52 -0.10 -5.22 -13.27
N ASP A 53 -0.35 -4.00 -13.77
CA ASP A 53 0.47 -3.39 -14.83
C ASP A 53 1.94 -3.16 -14.42
N LEU A 54 2.23 -3.14 -13.12
CA LEU A 54 3.58 -2.92 -12.60
C LEU A 54 4.45 -4.19 -12.55
N HIS A 55 3.87 -5.38 -12.65
CA HIS A 55 4.66 -6.61 -12.59
C HIS A 55 5.73 -6.64 -13.68
N GLY A 56 6.93 -7.08 -13.30
CA GLY A 56 8.12 -7.06 -14.16
C GLY A 56 8.77 -5.69 -14.37
N ARG A 57 8.16 -4.63 -13.82
CA ARG A 57 8.67 -3.25 -13.89
C ARG A 57 8.81 -2.62 -12.51
N LEU A 58 8.63 -3.39 -11.44
CA LEU A 58 8.57 -2.91 -10.06
C LEU A 58 9.83 -3.30 -9.29
N ILE A 59 10.60 -2.31 -8.83
CA ILE A 59 11.68 -2.53 -7.85
C ILE A 59 11.26 -1.88 -6.53
N VAL A 60 10.71 -2.69 -5.63
CA VAL A 60 10.25 -2.24 -4.32
C VAL A 60 10.59 -3.25 -3.23
N ASN A 61 10.98 -2.75 -2.06
CA ASN A 61 11.35 -3.57 -0.91
C ASN A 61 10.15 -3.95 -0.02
N ASP A 62 9.07 -3.18 -0.14
CA ASP A 62 7.87 -3.26 0.69
C ASP A 62 6.63 -2.84 -0.14
N GLU A 63 5.55 -3.62 -0.05
CA GLU A 63 4.28 -3.35 -0.71
C GLU A 63 3.57 -2.12 -0.10
N GLY A 64 3.95 -1.75 1.13
CA GLY A 64 3.58 -0.49 1.77
C GLY A 64 3.85 0.73 0.88
N GLN A 65 4.94 0.74 0.13
CA GLN A 65 5.31 1.91 -0.68
C GLN A 65 4.36 2.09 -1.86
N VAL A 66 3.92 0.99 -2.46
CA VAL A 66 3.01 0.99 -3.61
C VAL A 66 1.61 1.43 -3.18
N THR A 67 1.12 0.82 -2.10
CA THR A 67 -0.19 1.15 -1.51
C THR A 67 -0.19 2.57 -0.93
N GLY A 68 0.91 3.00 -0.32
CA GLY A 68 1.10 4.33 0.23
C GLY A 68 1.09 5.43 -0.83
N GLN A 69 1.79 5.22 -1.95
CA GLN A 69 1.73 6.12 -3.09
C GLN A 69 0.31 6.22 -3.66
N PHE A 70 -0.39 5.08 -3.79
CA PHE A 70 -1.78 5.08 -4.24
C PHE A 70 -2.68 5.86 -3.28
N LEU A 71 -2.54 5.68 -1.97
CA LEU A 71 -3.28 6.45 -0.97
C LEU A 71 -2.95 7.94 -1.04
N LYS A 72 -1.71 8.33 -1.32
CA LYS A 72 -1.28 9.73 -1.37
C LYS A 72 -1.79 10.45 -2.62
N HIS A 73 -1.74 9.77 -3.76
CA HIS A 73 -2.02 10.38 -5.07
C HIS A 73 -3.34 9.93 -5.70
N LYS A 74 -4.04 8.97 -5.08
CA LYS A 74 -5.24 8.27 -5.57
C LYS A 74 -5.03 7.51 -6.88
N ARG A 75 -3.78 7.36 -7.30
CA ARG A 75 -3.32 6.63 -8.48
C ARG A 75 -1.85 6.30 -8.31
N ILE A 76 -1.41 5.22 -8.94
CA ILE A 76 0.01 4.96 -9.16
C ILE A 76 0.47 5.91 -10.28
N LEU A 77 1.55 6.67 -10.04
CA LEU A 77 2.03 7.65 -11.00
C LEU A 77 2.83 6.97 -12.10
N HIS A 78 2.45 7.18 -13.37
CA HIS A 78 3.08 6.48 -14.48
C HIS A 78 4.56 6.84 -14.63
N GLN A 79 5.44 5.82 -14.66
CA GLN A 79 6.87 5.94 -14.93
C GLN A 79 7.22 5.15 -16.19
N LYS A 80 8.12 5.70 -17.04
CA LYS A 80 8.37 5.19 -18.39
C LYS A 80 9.06 3.82 -18.45
N ASP A 81 9.76 3.41 -17.39
CA ASP A 81 10.62 2.22 -17.43
C ASP A 81 10.45 1.36 -16.17
N ILE A 82 11.31 1.60 -15.18
CA ILE A 82 11.33 0.90 -13.90
C ILE A 82 10.72 1.81 -12.85
N TYR A 83 9.71 1.30 -12.15
CA TYR A 83 9.10 1.99 -11.03
C TYR A 83 10.00 1.92 -9.82
N ARG A 84 10.42 3.10 -9.36
CA ARG A 84 11.04 3.28 -8.05
C ARG A 84 10.10 4.10 -7.18
N PHE A 85 9.78 3.56 -6.01
CA PHE A 85 9.02 4.26 -5.00
C PHE A 85 9.96 5.00 -4.08
N SER A 86 9.57 6.21 -3.67
CA SER A 86 10.33 6.95 -2.67
C SER A 86 10.07 6.31 -1.31
N PRO A 87 11.07 6.19 -0.42
CA PRO A 87 10.84 5.85 0.99
C PRO A 87 9.83 6.80 1.64
N GLU A 88 9.66 8.00 1.10
CA GLU A 88 8.71 8.98 1.61
C GLU A 88 7.24 8.65 1.32
N ASP A 89 6.96 7.71 0.41
CA ASP A 89 5.59 7.30 0.10
C ASP A 89 5.00 6.39 1.21
N ASP A 90 5.85 5.79 2.07
CA ASP A 90 5.42 5.06 3.27
C ASP A 90 4.96 5.98 4.41
N TYR A 91 5.37 7.26 4.43
CA TYR A 91 5.01 8.20 5.52
C TYR A 91 3.50 8.42 5.66
N ILE A 92 2.73 8.09 4.63
CA ILE A 92 1.28 8.17 4.75
C ILE A 92 0.74 7.22 5.81
N TYR A 93 1.35 6.05 6.00
CA TYR A 93 0.95 5.14 7.06
C TYR A 93 1.31 5.69 8.43
N ASP A 94 2.50 6.25 8.63
CA ASP A 94 2.88 6.95 9.87
C ASP A 94 1.88 8.08 10.21
N LYS A 95 1.45 8.83 9.20
CA LYS A 95 0.43 9.88 9.35
C LYS A 95 -0.93 9.28 9.68
N LEU A 96 -1.33 8.20 9.03
CA LEU A 96 -2.61 7.52 9.27
C LEU A 96 -2.66 6.91 10.68
N TYR A 97 -1.55 6.35 11.16
CA TYR A 97 -1.37 5.79 12.50
C TYR A 97 -1.35 6.86 13.59
N SER A 98 -0.63 7.97 13.39
CA SER A 98 -0.56 9.06 14.38
C SER A 98 -1.88 9.80 14.56
N THR A 99 -2.72 9.85 13.51
CA THR A 99 -4.04 10.49 13.57
C THR A 99 -5.18 9.51 13.89
N GLY A 100 -4.87 8.22 14.09
CA GLY A 100 -5.83 7.13 14.33
C GLY A 100 -6.65 6.77 13.08
N LEU A 101 -6.69 5.49 12.70
CA LEU A 101 -7.44 4.98 11.54
C LEU A 101 -8.97 5.13 11.68
N GLY A 102 -9.45 5.57 12.85
CA GLY A 102 -10.84 6.01 13.06
C GLY A 102 -11.73 4.93 13.69
N PHE A 103 -11.14 3.97 14.40
CA PHE A 103 -11.85 2.89 15.05
C PHE A 103 -12.12 3.19 16.53
N ALA A 104 -13.30 2.78 17.02
CA ALA A 104 -13.59 2.81 18.44
C ALA A 104 -12.64 1.90 19.26
N ASN A 105 -12.19 0.78 18.68
CA ASN A 105 -11.31 -0.22 19.30
C ASN A 105 -10.06 -0.49 18.46
N GLU A 106 -9.36 0.55 18.02
CA GLU A 106 -8.16 0.38 17.19
C GLU A 106 -7.05 -0.39 17.93
N ARG A 107 -6.39 -1.32 17.24
CA ARG A 107 -5.23 -2.03 17.82
C ARG A 107 -4.15 -1.03 18.23
N ARG A 108 -3.66 -1.17 19.46
CA ARG A 108 -2.63 -0.29 20.08
C ARG A 108 -3.07 1.18 20.23
N MET A 109 -4.35 1.47 20.43
CA MET A 109 -4.83 2.84 20.72
C MET A 109 -4.02 3.53 21.82
N GLU A 110 -3.65 2.80 22.88
CA GLU A 110 -2.80 3.29 23.98
C GLU A 110 -1.44 3.86 23.51
N ARG A 111 -0.88 3.37 22.41
CA ARG A 111 0.36 3.91 21.83
C ARG A 111 0.09 5.07 20.88
N LYS A 112 -1.10 5.12 20.27
CA LYS A 112 -1.49 6.17 19.31
C LYS A 112 -2.01 7.44 19.99
N THR A 113 -2.59 7.31 21.19
CA THR A 113 -3.14 8.44 21.97
C THR A 113 -2.20 8.92 23.07
N ASN A 114 -1.17 8.15 23.43
CA ASN A 114 -0.27 8.50 24.52
C ASN A 114 0.77 9.53 24.05
N PRO A 115 0.83 10.72 24.68
CA PRO A 115 1.73 11.80 24.31
C PRO A 115 3.22 11.47 24.40
N ARG A 116 3.61 10.37 25.07
CA ARG A 116 5.00 9.88 25.07
C ARG A 116 5.44 9.21 23.77
N PHE A 117 4.51 8.72 22.95
CA PHE A 117 4.78 7.99 21.72
C PHE A 117 4.36 8.77 20.46
N LEU A 118 3.60 9.85 20.61
CA LEU A 118 3.36 10.83 19.54
C LEU A 118 4.69 11.52 19.23
N LYS A 119 5.31 11.18 18.09
CA LYS A 119 6.43 11.97 17.58
C LYS A 119 5.92 13.38 17.31
N VAL A 120 6.38 14.34 18.11
CA VAL A 120 6.34 15.76 17.78
C VAL A 120 7.18 15.91 16.52
N VAL A 121 6.56 16.48 15.48
CA VAL A 121 7.14 16.77 14.17
C VAL A 121 8.39 17.63 14.31
#